data_AF-A0A1F4S2X9-F1
#
_entry.id   AF-A0A1F4S2X9-F1
#
_cell.length_a   1.000
_cell.length_b   1.000
_cell.length_c   1.000
_cell.angle_alpha   90.00
_cell.angle_beta   90.00
_cell.angle_gamma   90.00
#
_symmetry.space_group_name_H-M   'P 1'
#
loop_
_entity.id
_entity.type
_entity.pdbx_description
1 polymer ?
#
loop_
_entity_poly.entity_id
_entity_poly.type
_entity_poly.pdbx_seq_one_letter_code
_entity_poly.pdbx_strand_id
1 'polypeptide(L)' 'MDIRTFKDLKVWKKSYDLAVEVYKATKLFPSEEKFGITSQIRRAVVGISSNIAEGYERQYRKEYIRFLMIAW' A
#
# COMPACT_ATOMS: atom_id res chain seq x y z
N MET A 1 14.77 -16.69 -7.79
CA MET A 1 13.33 -16.63 -7.51
C MET A 1 12.74 -15.80 -8.63
N ASP A 2 11.95 -16.42 -9.49
CA ASP A 2 11.43 -15.76 -10.68
C ASP A 2 10.24 -14.87 -10.30
N ILE A 3 10.35 -13.57 -10.57
CA ILE A 3 9.33 -12.56 -10.23
C ILE A 3 8.44 -12.45 -11.46
N ARG A 4 7.24 -13.02 -11.38
CA ARG A 4 6.29 -13.04 -12.50
C ARG A 4 5.21 -11.98 -12.33
N THR A 5 4.92 -11.59 -11.09
CA THR A 5 3.90 -10.59 -10.76
C THR A 5 4.38 -9.67 -9.64
N PHE A 6 3.73 -8.50 -9.50
CA PHE A 6 3.98 -7.60 -8.36
C PHE A 6 3.76 -8.28 -7.00
N LYS A 7 2.92 -9.32 -6.94
CA LYS A 7 2.66 -10.09 -5.72
C LYS A 7 3.87 -10.91 -5.27
N ASP A 8 4.83 -11.18 -6.15
CA ASP A 8 6.07 -11.85 -5.80
C ASP A 8 7.05 -10.90 -5.09
N LEU A 9 6.87 -9.58 -5.22
CA LEU A 9 7.70 -8.58 -4.57
C LEU A 9 7.53 -8.63 -3.05
N LYS A 10 8.65 -8.83 -2.34
CA LYS A 10 8.68 -8.79 -0.87
C LYS A 10 8.15 -7.47 -0.30
N VAL A 11 8.41 -6.35 -0.98
CA VAL A 11 7.93 -5.03 -0.56
C VAL A 11 6.41 -4.89 -0.69
N TRP A 12 5.81 -5.47 -1.73
CA TRP A 12 4.36 -5.49 -1.91
C TRP A 12 3.69 -6.36 -0.82
N LYS A 13 4.25 -7.55 -0.53
CA LYS A 13 3.75 -8.41 0.55
C LYS A 13 3.76 -7.69 1.89
N LYS A 14 4.87 -7.02 2.22
CA LYS A 14 4.98 -6.24 3.45
C LYS A 14 4.01 -5.07 3.53
N SER A 15 3.76 -4.35 2.43
CA SER A 15 2.79 -3.25 2.43
C SER A 15 1.36 -3.75 2.56
N TYR A 16 1.03 -4.89 1.96
CA TYR A 16 -0.24 -5.56 2.16
C TYR A 16 -0.44 -6.00 3.62
N ASP A 17 0.56 -6.65 4.23
CA ASP A 17 0.51 -7.06 5.63
C ASP A 17 0.35 -5.86 6.56
N LEU A 18 1.06 -4.75 6.28
CA LEU A 18 0.90 -3.49 7.00
C LEU A 18 -0.54 -2.96 6.91
N ALA A 19 -1.16 -3.01 5.73
CA ALA A 19 -2.55 -2.59 5.57
C ALA A 19 -3.49 -3.45 6.43
N VAL A 20 -3.28 -4.77 6.47
CA VAL A 20 -4.07 -5.67 7.34
C VAL A 20 -3.94 -5.29 8.81
N GLU A 21 -2.71 -5.05 9.30
CA GLU A 21 -2.47 -4.66 10.69
C GLU A 21 -3.05 -3.29 11.03
N VAL A 22 -2.94 -2.30 10.14
CA VAL A 22 -3.59 -0.99 10.31
C VAL A 22 -5.11 -1.15 10.38
N TYR A 23 -5.72 -1.96 9.52
CA TYR A 23 -7.16 -2.19 9.56
C TYR A 23 -7.60 -2.81 10.89
N LYS A 24 -6.81 -3.73 11.45
CA LYS A 24 -7.05 -4.30 12.78
C LYS A 24 -6.90 -3.25 13.88
N ALA A 25 -5.82 -2.47 13.88
CA ALA A 25 -5.55 -1.46 14.89
C ALA A 25 -6.63 -0.37 14.93
N THR A 26 -7.04 0.16 13.77
CA THR A 26 -8.04 1.23 13.71
C THR A 26 -9.48 0.75 13.96
N LYS A 27 -9.73 -0.55 14.22
CA LYS A 27 -11.04 -1.02 14.72
C LYS A 27 -11.32 -0.57 16.15
N LEU A 28 -10.27 -0.26 16.91
CA LEU A 28 -10.36 0.19 18.30
C LEU A 28 -10.56 1.71 18.42
N PHE A 29 -10.57 2.43 17.29
CA PHE A 29 -10.75 3.88 17.30
C PHE A 29 -12.20 4.26 17.60
N PRO A 30 -12.44 5.46 18.15
CA PRO A 30 -13.78 5.97 18.36
C PRO A 30 -14.58 6.02 17.05
N SER A 31 -15.89 5.79 17.12
CA SER A 31 -16.75 5.70 15.94
C SER A 31 -16.87 7.02 15.15
N GLU A 32 -16.73 8.14 15.84
CA GLU A 32 -16.69 9.50 15.29
C GLU A 32 -15.48 9.70 14.36
N GLU A 33 -14.38 8.98 14.58
CA GLU A 33 -13.18 9.05 13.75
C GLU A 33 -13.25 8.18 12.49
N LYS A 34 -14.36 7.44 12.29
CA LYS A 34 -14.53 6.52 11.15
C LYS A 34 -14.31 7.22 9.81
N PHE A 35 -14.88 8.42 9.65
CA PHE A 35 -14.72 9.23 8.45
C PHE A 35 -13.56 10.25 8.56
N GLY A 36 -13.08 10.50 9.78
CA GLY A 36 -11.89 11.29 10.07
C GLY A 36 -10.60 10.48 9.86
N ILE A 37 -9.80 10.36 10.93
CA ILE A 37 -8.44 9.81 10.84
C ILE A 37 -8.43 8.34 10.41
N THR A 38 -9.46 7.56 10.77
CA THR A 38 -9.55 6.14 10.40
C THR A 38 -9.59 5.97 8.88
N SER A 39 -10.38 6.80 8.19
CA SER A 39 -10.47 6.73 6.73
C SER A 39 -9.18 7.16 6.04
N GLN A 40 -8.50 8.18 6.59
CA GLN A 40 -7.26 8.71 6.03
C GLN A 40 -6.11 7.71 6.15
N ILE A 41 -5.90 7.14 7.34
CA ILE A 41 -4.83 6.16 7.58
C ILE A 41 -5.06 4.91 6.71
N ARG A 42 -6.29 4.40 6.67
CA ARG A 42 -6.61 3.21 5.85
C ARG A 42 -6.39 3.44 4.36
N ARG A 43 -6.75 4.61 3.83
CA ARG A 43 -6.46 4.96 2.42
C ARG A 43 -4.96 5.09 2.16
N ALA A 44 -4.24 5.76 3.05
CA ALA A 44 -2.80 5.95 2.91
C ALA A 44 -2.06 4.60 2.85
N VAL A 45 -2.32 3.70 3.80
CA VAL A 45 -1.63 2.40 3.86
C VAL A 45 -1.96 1.50 2.67
N VAL A 46 -3.22 1.49 2.21
CA VAL A 46 -3.61 0.74 1.01
C VAL A 46 -2.91 1.29 -0.23
N GLY A 47 -2.78 2.61 -0.31
CA GLY A 47 -2.10 3.32 -1.39
C GLY A 47 -0.66 2.83 -1.62
N ILE A 48 0.07 2.44 -0.58
CA ILE A 48 1.43 1.89 -0.70
C ILE A 48 1.43 0.64 -1.59
N SER A 49 0.57 -0.33 -1.31
CA SER A 49 0.47 -1.58 -2.07
C SER A 49 -0.03 -1.35 -3.50
N SER A 50 -0.98 -0.42 -3.68
CA SER A 50 -1.51 -0.03 -4.98
C SER A 50 -0.45 0.64 -5.85
N ASN A 51 0.32 1.58 -5.30
CA ASN A 51 1.38 2.28 -6.02
C ASN A 51 2.52 1.32 -6.43
N ILE A 52 2.86 0.35 -5.58
CA ILE A 52 3.85 -0.69 -5.94
C ILE A 52 3.34 -1.56 -7.09
N ALA A 53 2.07 -1.98 -7.05
CA ALA A 53 1.46 -2.79 -8.10
C ALA A 53 1.40 -2.01 -9.43
N GLU A 54 0.90 -0.78 -9.39
CA GLU A 54 0.80 0.07 -10.58
C GLU A 54 2.18 0.39 -11.15
N GLY A 55 3.17 0.69 -10.31
CA GLY A 55 4.53 0.92 -10.74
C GLY A 55 5.16 -0.29 -11.41
N TYR A 56 4.91 -1.50 -10.89
CA TYR A 56 5.48 -2.74 -11.43
C TYR A 56 5.00 -3.03 -12.86
N GLU A 57 3.77 -2.64 -13.20
CA GLU A 57 3.21 -2.80 -14.54
C GLU A 57 3.69 -1.72 -15.53
N ARG A 58 4.46 -0.72 -15.09
CA ARG A 58 4.99 0.33 -15.98
C ARG A 58 6.18 -0.18 -16.78
N GLN A 59 6.21 0.21 -18.06
CA GLN A 59 7.17 -0.26 -19.05
C GLN A 59 8.57 0.35 -18.88
N TYR A 60 8.66 1.55 -18.29
CA TYR A 60 9.93 2.26 -18.13
C TYR A 60 10.36 2.39 -16.67
N ARG A 61 11.65 2.11 -16.40
CA ARG A 61 12.26 2.18 -15.06
C ARG A 61 12.06 3.54 -14.36
N LYS A 62 12.02 4.64 -15.11
CA LYS A 62 11.78 5.99 -14.55
C LYS A 62 10.36 6.12 -13.96
N GLU A 63 9.38 5.50 -14.60
CA GLU A 63 7.99 5.52 -14.12
C GLU A 63 7.85 4.64 -12.87
N TYR A 64 8.50 3.47 -12.86
CA TYR A 64 8.55 2.61 -11.68
C TYR A 64 9.10 3.34 -10.45
N ILE A 65 10.22 4.07 -10.60
CA ILE A 65 10.82 4.85 -9.50
C ILE A 65 9.87 5.95 -9.01
N ARG A 66 9.16 6.64 -9.91
CA ARG A 66 8.17 7.66 -9.54
C ARG A 66 7.04 7.07 -8.70
N PHE A 67 6.50 5.90 -9.06
CA PHE A 67 5.48 5.23 -8.28
C PHE A 67 5.99 4.77 -6.90
N LEU A 68 7.25 4.32 -6.80
CA LEU A 68 7.87 4.01 -5.52
C LEU A 68 8.03 5.26 -4.62
N MET A 69 8.30 6.44 -5.20
CA MET A 69 8.37 7.69 -4.44
C MET A 69 7.01 8.14 -3.90
N ILE A 70 5.90 7.81 -4.59
CA ILE A 70 4.53 8.11 -4.12
C ILE A 70 4.09 7.07 -3.07
N ALA A 71 4.74 5.90 -3.02
CA ALA A 71 4.43 4.84 -2.05
C ALA A 71 5.03 5.10 -0.65
N TRP A 72 5.66 6.25 -0.40
CA TRP A 72 6.17 6.68 0.90
C TRP A 72 5.13 7.47 1.70
#